data_AF-A0AAF0HXU6-F1
#
_entry.id   AF-A0AAF0HXU6-F1
#
_cell.length_a   1.000
_cell.length_b   1.000
_cell.length_c   1.000
_cell.angle_alpha   90.00
_cell.angle_beta   90.00
_cell.angle_gamma   90.00
#
_symmetry.space_group_name_H-M   'P 1'
#
loop_
_entity.id
_entity.type
_entity.pdbx_description
1 polymer ?
#
loop_
_entity_poly.entity_id
_entity_poly.type
_entity_poly.pdbx_seq_one_letter_code
_entity_poly.pdbx_strand_id
1 'polypeptide(L)' 'MDLGSPYDRAYFEMRLDRNRKLAARSRNPTIRDLHLEYVRLYEQLIDRDAPAAPQA' A
#
# COMPACT_ATOMS: atom_id res chain seq x y z
N MET A 1 -8.90 25.32 5.28
CA MET A 1 -8.54 24.21 4.38
C MET A 1 -7.70 23.26 5.21
N ASP A 2 -8.27 22.14 5.64
CA ASP A 2 -7.49 21.05 6.19
C ASP A 2 -6.68 20.47 5.02
N LEU A 3 -5.40 20.82 4.95
CA LEU A 3 -4.47 20.26 3.98
C LEU A 3 -4.18 18.85 4.49
N GLY A 4 -5.08 17.91 4.15
CA GLY A 4 -5.04 16.53 4.60
C GLY A 4 -3.63 15.95 4.48
N SER A 5 -3.27 15.09 5.44
CA SER A 5 -1.97 14.41 5.47
C SER A 5 -1.61 13.90 4.07
N PRO A 6 -0.38 14.13 3.57
CA PRO A 6 0.05 13.60 2.28
C PRO A 6 0.09 12.06 2.24
N TYR A 7 -0.16 11.42 3.39
CA TYR A 7 -0.25 9.99 3.59
C TYR A 7 -1.70 9.57 3.85
N ASP A 8 -2.59 9.86 2.90
CA ASP A 8 -3.97 9.40 2.93
C ASP A 8 -4.11 8.00 2.30
N ARG A 9 -5.33 7.45 2.34
CA ARG A 9 -5.63 6.14 1.73
C ARG A 9 -5.23 6.09 0.25
N ALA A 10 -5.51 7.14 -0.51
CA ALA A 10 -5.20 7.22 -1.94
C ALA A 10 -3.68 7.16 -2.20
N TYR A 11 -2.87 7.80 -1.35
CA TYR A 11 -1.43 7.70 -1.38
C TYR A 11 -0.97 6.23 -1.24
N PHE A 12 -1.49 5.49 -0.26
CA PHE A 12 -1.11 4.10 -0.04
C PHE A 12 -1.59 3.18 -1.15
N GLU A 13 -2.82 3.35 -1.66
CA GLU A 13 -3.36 2.57 -2.78
C GLU A 13 -2.54 2.75 -4.07
N MET A 14 -2.12 3.99 -4.38
CA MET A 14 -1.23 4.27 -5.51
C MET A 14 0.12 3.55 -5.35
N ARG A 15 0.70 3.57 -4.15
CA ARG A 15 2.02 2.95 -3.88
C ARG A 15 1.92 1.43 -3.88
N LEU A 16 0.81 0.85 -3.43
CA LEU A 16 0.49 -0.56 -3.49
C LEU A 16 0.48 -1.06 -4.94
N ASP A 17 -0.31 -0.45 -5.82
CA ASP A 17 -0.37 -0.82 -7.25
C ASP A 17 1.00 -0.70 -7.92
N ARG A 18 1.72 0.41 -7.65
CA ARG A 18 3.07 0.62 -8.18
C ARG A 18 4.04 -0.50 -7.75
N ASN A 19 4.05 -0.89 -6.48
CA ASN A 19 4.95 -1.94 -6.00
C ASN A 19 4.58 -3.33 -6.57
N ARG A 20 3.29 -3.64 -6.74
CA ARG A 20 2.86 -4.87 -7.44
C ARG A 20 3.42 -4.93 -8.86
N LYS A 21 3.32 -3.83 -9.61
CA LYS A 21 3.86 -3.72 -10.98
C LYS A 21 5.39 -3.84 -11.01
N LEU A 22 6.09 -3.25 -10.04
CA LEU A 22 7.54 -3.35 -9.94
C LEU A 22 8.01 -4.75 -9.56
N ALA A 23 7.33 -5.41 -8.62
CA ALA A 23 7.59 -6.80 -8.25
C ALA A 23 7.46 -7.74 -9.46
N ALA A 24 6.37 -7.60 -10.23
CA ALA A 24 6.12 -8.42 -11.42
C ALA A 24 7.17 -8.23 -12.53
N ARG A 25 7.81 -7.05 -12.60
CA ARG A 25 8.83 -6.72 -13.62
C ARG A 25 10.26 -6.99 -13.17
N SER A 26 10.50 -7.18 -11.87
CA SER A 26 11.84 -7.36 -11.33
C SER A 26 12.41 -8.73 -11.67
N ARG A 27 13.58 -8.74 -12.30
CA ARG A 27 14.38 -9.95 -12.52
C ARG A 27 15.34 -10.27 -11.36
N ASN A 28 15.52 -9.31 -10.44
CA ASN A 28 16.33 -9.50 -9.24
C ASN A 28 15.42 -9.99 -8.09
N PRO A 29 15.69 -11.17 -7.49
CA PRO A 29 14.84 -11.74 -6.45
C PRO A 29 14.78 -10.86 -5.20
N THR A 30 15.91 -10.34 -4.73
CA THR A 30 15.95 -9.45 -3.56
C THR A 30 15.13 -8.17 -3.77
N ILE A 31 15.22 -7.56 -4.95
CA ILE A 31 14.44 -6.35 -5.27
C ILE A 31 12.95 -6.69 -5.39
N ARG A 32 12.60 -7.85 -5.96
CA ARG A 32 11.22 -8.31 -6.03
C ARG A 32 10.63 -8.48 -4.63
N ASP A 33 11.38 -9.14 -3.74
CA ASP A 33 10.91 -9.44 -2.39
C ASP A 33 10.72 -8.15 -1.57
N LEU A 34 11.59 -7.14 -1.76
CA LEU A 34 11.39 -5.81 -1.18
C LEU A 34 10.08 -5.14 -1.65
N HIS A 35 9.76 -5.22 -2.95
CA HIS A 35 8.49 -4.69 -3.46
C HIS A 35 7.28 -5.43 -2.86
N LEU A 36 7.38 -6.75 -2.68
CA LEU A 36 6.32 -7.55 -2.07
C LEU A 36 6.14 -7.21 -0.58
N GLU A 37 7.23 -6.94 0.15
CA GLU A 37 7.14 -6.49 1.53
C GLU A 37 6.45 -5.12 1.62
N TYR A 38 6.77 -4.18 0.72
CA TYR A 38 6.04 -2.91 0.66
C TYR A 38 4.55 -3.09 0.37
N VAL A 39 4.17 -4.04 -0.51
CA VAL A 39 2.76 -4.36 -0.76
C VAL A 39 2.08 -4.79 0.53
N ARG A 40 2.66 -5.76 1.25
CA ARG A 40 2.12 -6.25 2.53
C ARG A 40 1.95 -5.13 3.55
N LEU A 41 2.94 -4.25 3.69
CA LEU A 41 2.89 -3.13 4.63
C LEU A 41 1.81 -2.11 4.26
N TYR A 42 1.62 -1.82 2.98
CA TYR A 42 0.57 -0.90 2.54
C TYR A 42 -0.84 -1.50 2.69
N GLU A 43 -1.03 -2.80 2.47
CA GLU A 43 -2.30 -3.49 2.76
C GLU A 43 -2.68 -3.32 4.23
N GLN A 44 -1.73 -3.56 5.14
CA GLN A 44 -1.96 -3.40 6.59
C GLN A 44 -2.34 -1.96 6.98
N LEU A 45 -1.72 -0.96 6.34
CA LEU A 45 -2.05 0.44 6.60
C LEU A 45 -3.43 0.81 6.07
N ILE A 46 -3.79 0.36 4.87
CA ILE A 46 -5.11 0.59 4.27
C ILE A 46 -6.21 -0.08 5.09
N ASP A 47 -5.99 -1.31 5.56
CA ASP A 47 -6.94 -2.06 6.38
C ASP A 47 -7.09 -1.43 7.78
N ARG A 48 -6.00 -0.91 8.36
CA ARG A 48 -6.04 -0.21 9.64
C ARG A 48 -6.82 1.10 9.58
N ASP A 49 -6.72 1.83 8.47
CA ASP A 49 -7.46 3.08 8.23
C ASP A 49 -8.85 2.83 7.63
N ALA A 50 -9.25 1.58 7.40
CA ALA A 50 -10.62 1.27 7.01
C ALA A 50 -11.55 1.61 8.19
N PRO A 51 -12.60 2.42 7.98
CA PRO A 51 -13.58 2.67 9.03
C PRO A 51 -14.14 1.32 9.48
N ALA A 52 -14.14 1.09 10.79
CA ALA A 52 -14.68 -0.15 11.36
C ALA A 52 -16.05 -0.40 10.74
N ALA A 53 -16.19 -1.54 10.04
CA ALA A 53 -17.47 -1.93 9.47
C ALA A 53 -18.52 -1.86 10.58
N PRO A 54 -19.69 -1.24 10.35
CA PRO A 54 -20.73 -1.17 11.36
C PRO A 54 -21.05 -2.59 11.83
N GLN A 55 -20.80 -2.84 13.11
CA GLN A 55 -21.22 -4.09 13.75
C GLN A 55 -22.75 -4.06 13.75
N ALA A 56 -23.34 -4.98 12.98
CA ALA A 56 -24.79 -5.18 12.88
C ALA A 56 -25.36 -5.83 14.14
#